data_AF-A0A090R069-F1
#
_entry.id   AF-A0A090R069-F1
#
_cell.length_a   1.000
_cell.length_b   1.000
_cell.length_c   1.000
_cell.angle_alpha   90.00
_cell.angle_beta   90.00
_cell.angle_gamma   90.00
#
_symmetry.space_group_name_H-M   'P 1'
#
loop_
_entity.id
_entity.type
_entity.pdbx_description
1 polymer ?
#
loop_
_entity_poly.entity_id
_entity_poly.type
_entity_poly.pdbx_seq_one_letter_code
_entity_poly.pdbx_strand_id
1 'polypeptide(L)'
;MIPKAQLLLVVSLMEAMPLDGTHYKYHHAITYCPNDECYYGYFDQATLNRLQAVGVITILGQHDDDMQCIKLIERDDFLASFAAGVSEARNGSDLHYADYNSNQYAFTAGYQHYQNRNKKKRATAYSLDGENVCHGFVLEDTGEVWKQ
;
A
#
# COMPACT_ATOMS: atom_id res chain seq x y z
N MET A 1 -11.98 8.28 9.70
CA MET A 1 -12.07 7.23 8.65
C MET A 1 -11.42 7.77 7.39
N ILE A 2 -10.59 6.98 6.69
CA ILE A 2 -9.87 7.47 5.51
C ILE A 2 -10.83 7.50 4.31
N PRO A 3 -10.88 8.59 3.50
CA PRO A 3 -11.71 8.62 2.31
C PRO A 3 -11.39 7.49 1.34
N LYS A 4 -12.43 6.88 0.73
CA LYS A 4 -12.29 5.68 -0.12
C LYS A 4 -11.23 5.81 -1.21
N ALA A 5 -11.19 6.94 -1.93
CA ALA A 5 -10.22 7.16 -3.01
C ALA A 5 -8.76 7.17 -2.50
N GLN A 6 -8.52 7.80 -1.35
CA GLN A 6 -7.20 7.82 -0.72
C GLN A 6 -6.80 6.42 -0.24
N LEU A 7 -7.73 5.69 0.40
CA LEU A 7 -7.48 4.33 0.85
C LEU A 7 -7.11 3.42 -0.32
N LEU A 8 -7.86 3.49 -1.43
CA LEU A 8 -7.57 2.69 -2.62
C LEU A 8 -6.18 2.98 -3.17
N LEU A 9 -5.80 4.26 -3.30
CA LEU A 9 -4.47 4.61 -3.77
C LEU A 9 -3.37 4.08 -2.84
N VAL A 10 -3.51 4.27 -1.52
CA VAL A 10 -2.55 3.74 -0.53
C VAL A 10 -2.42 2.23 -0.63
N VAL A 11 -3.55 1.52 -0.73
CA VAL A 11 -3.55 0.07 -0.91
C VAL A 11 -2.79 -0.31 -2.18
N SER A 12 -3.04 0.37 -3.30
CA SER A 12 -2.31 0.07 -4.54
C SER A 12 -0.81 0.35 -4.42
N LEU A 13 -0.37 1.33 -3.62
CA LEU A 13 1.06 1.51 -3.30
C LEU A 13 1.60 0.32 -2.49
N MET A 14 0.84 -0.20 -1.54
CA MET A 14 1.21 -1.38 -0.74
C MET A 14 1.15 -2.70 -1.54
N GLU A 15 0.46 -2.70 -2.68
CA GLU A 15 0.37 -3.81 -3.64
C GLU A 15 1.42 -3.71 -4.76
N ALA A 16 2.20 -2.63 -4.82
CA ALA A 16 3.20 -2.42 -5.85
C ALA A 16 4.29 -3.50 -5.82
N MET A 17 4.66 -4.00 -7.00
CA MET A 17 5.79 -4.92 -7.15
C MET A 17 7.10 -4.13 -7.29
N PRO A 18 8.22 -4.64 -6.76
CA PRO A 18 9.51 -4.00 -6.91
C PRO A 18 10.00 -4.06 -8.37
N LEU A 19 10.56 -2.96 -8.85
CA LEU A 19 11.26 -2.88 -10.13
C LEU A 19 12.73 -3.25 -9.91
N ASP A 20 12.97 -4.52 -9.59
CA ASP A 20 14.30 -5.06 -9.25
C ASP A 20 14.94 -5.86 -10.40
N GLY A 21 14.33 -5.83 -11.58
CA GLY A 21 14.74 -6.61 -12.74
C GLY A 21 14.03 -7.96 -12.87
N THR A 22 13.16 -8.32 -11.93
CA THR A 22 12.27 -9.49 -12.06
C THR A 22 11.31 -9.30 -13.23
N HIS A 23 11.17 -10.33 -14.05
CA HIS A 23 10.18 -10.37 -15.13
C HIS A 23 8.86 -10.92 -14.59
N TYR A 24 7.86 -10.05 -14.45
CA TYR A 24 6.50 -10.41 -14.07
C TYR A 24 5.68 -10.83 -15.29
N LYS A 25 4.79 -11.81 -15.08
CA LYS A 25 3.85 -12.33 -16.07
C LYS A 25 2.74 -11.32 -16.37
N TYR A 26 2.31 -10.55 -15.38
CA TYR A 26 1.23 -9.59 -15.49
C TYR A 26 1.76 -8.16 -15.45
N HIS A 27 1.01 -7.24 -16.06
CA HIS A 27 1.32 -5.82 -15.97
C HIS A 27 0.81 -5.25 -14.63
N HIS A 28 1.71 -4.64 -13.85
CA HIS A 28 1.35 -4.00 -12.57
C HIS A 28 0.97 -2.54 -12.78
N ALA A 29 -0.13 -2.11 -12.16
CA ALA A 29 -0.60 -0.73 -12.27
C ALA A 29 0.35 0.28 -11.60
N ILE A 30 1.04 -0.17 -10.55
CA ILE A 30 2.04 0.59 -9.83
C ILE A 30 3.26 -0.30 -9.62
N THR A 31 4.44 0.25 -9.84
CA THR A 31 5.72 -0.38 -9.50
C THR A 31 6.48 0.50 -8.52
N TYR A 32 7.28 -0.13 -7.66
CA TYR A 32 8.18 0.56 -6.74
C TYR A 32 9.62 0.42 -7.23
N CYS A 33 10.33 1.51 -7.47
CA CYS A 33 11.75 1.48 -7.80
C CYS A 33 12.59 1.62 -6.52
N PRO A 34 13.34 0.58 -6.12
CA PRO A 34 14.18 0.64 -4.92
C PRO A 34 15.34 1.62 -5.04
N ASN A 35 15.86 1.84 -6.26
CA ASN A 35 17.02 2.71 -6.48
C ASN A 35 16.67 4.19 -6.26
N ASP A 36 15.51 4.59 -6.74
CA ASP A 36 15.02 5.98 -6.64
C ASP A 36 14.10 6.18 -5.42
N GLU A 37 13.76 5.08 -4.73
CA GLU A 37 12.84 5.00 -3.60
C GLU A 37 11.48 5.66 -3.89
N CYS A 38 10.92 5.41 -5.07
CA CYS A 38 9.67 6.02 -5.53
C CYS A 38 8.74 5.02 -6.21
N TYR A 39 7.48 5.40 -6.29
CA TYR A 39 6.42 4.66 -6.95
C TYR A 39 6.11 5.30 -8.29
N TYR A 40 5.93 4.45 -9.30
CA TYR A 40 5.59 4.82 -10.66
C TYR A 40 4.22 4.25 -11.02
N GLY A 41 3.35 5.06 -11.60
CA GLY A 41 2.05 4.63 -12.09
C GLY A 41 1.19 5.79 -12.57
N TYR A 42 -0.05 5.47 -12.92
CA TYR A 42 -1.07 6.45 -13.31
C TYR A 42 -2.01 6.69 -12.13
N PHE A 43 -2.07 7.92 -11.66
CA PHE A 43 -2.82 8.32 -10.48
C PHE A 43 -3.79 9.46 -10.77
N ASP A 44 -4.93 9.43 -10.06
CA ASP A 44 -5.83 10.58 -10.01
C ASP A 44 -5.15 11.77 -9.29
N GLN A 45 -4.91 12.85 -10.02
CA GLN A 45 -4.21 14.03 -9.51
C GLN A 45 -4.89 14.65 -8.28
N ALA A 46 -6.23 14.61 -8.23
CA ALA A 46 -6.97 15.15 -7.08
C ALA A 46 -6.72 14.33 -5.80
N THR A 47 -6.56 13.01 -5.93
CA THR A 47 -6.22 12.12 -4.81
C THR A 47 -4.76 12.30 -4.40
N LEU A 48 -3.82 12.43 -5.35
CA LEU A 48 -2.42 12.75 -5.05
C LEU A 48 -2.29 14.04 -4.25
N ASN A 49 -2.93 15.11 -4.70
CA ASN A 49 -2.88 16.42 -4.03
C ASN A 49 -3.42 16.32 -2.60
N ARG A 50 -4.47 15.53 -2.36
CA ARG A 50 -5.00 15.32 -1.00
C ARG A 50 -4.04 14.53 -0.12
N LEU A 51 -3.42 13.46 -0.63
CA LEU A 51 -2.42 12.68 0.13
C LEU A 51 -1.18 13.51 0.45
N GLN A 52 -0.72 14.33 -0.50
CA GLN A 52 0.38 15.26 -0.27
C GLN A 52 0.02 16.32 0.79
N ALA A 53 -1.19 16.88 0.73
CA ALA A 53 -1.64 17.89 1.70
C ALA A 53 -1.71 17.36 3.14
N VAL A 54 -1.91 16.06 3.33
CA VAL A 54 -1.89 15.41 4.66
C VAL A 54 -0.54 14.78 5.01
N GLY A 55 0.50 15.03 4.21
CA GLY A 55 1.86 14.57 4.51
C GLY A 55 2.11 13.08 4.32
N VAL A 56 1.32 12.39 3.49
CA VAL A 56 1.50 10.95 3.22
C VAL A 56 2.48 10.71 2.07
N ILE A 57 2.45 11.55 1.04
CA ILE A 57 3.33 11.44 -0.13
C ILE A 57 3.98 12.78 -0.50
N THR A 58 5.01 12.70 -1.33
CA THR A 58 5.52 13.81 -2.14
C THR A 58 5.41 13.44 -3.62
N ILE A 59 4.84 14.33 -4.43
CA ILE A 59 4.84 14.20 -5.90
C ILE A 59 6.18 14.71 -6.42
N LEU A 60 6.94 13.86 -7.09
CA LEU A 60 8.26 14.21 -7.64
C LEU A 60 8.19 14.76 -9.06
N GLY A 61 7.23 14.29 -9.84
CA GLY A 61 7.06 14.74 -11.22
C GLY A 61 6.19 13.80 -12.05
N GLN A 62 6.20 14.06 -13.35
CA GLN A 62 5.52 13.30 -14.37
C GLN A 62 6.49 13.03 -15.52
N HIS A 63 6.50 11.82 -16.04
CA HIS A 63 7.27 11.39 -17.20
C HIS A 63 6.52 11.70 -18.50
N ASP A 64 7.22 11.60 -19.64
CA ASP A 64 6.68 11.93 -20.97
C ASP A 64 5.51 11.02 -21.40
N ASP A 65 5.36 9.85 -20.79
CA ASP A 65 4.27 8.89 -20.99
C ASP A 65 3.08 9.12 -20.05
N ASP A 66 3.00 10.30 -19.45
CA ASP A 66 2.06 10.73 -18.42
C ASP A 66 2.18 9.99 -17.08
N MET A 67 3.13 9.08 -16.92
CA MET A 67 3.32 8.33 -15.68
C MET A 67 3.85 9.26 -14.58
N GLN A 68 3.23 9.23 -13.41
CA GLN A 68 3.63 10.06 -12.28
C GLN A 68 4.63 9.31 -11.40
N CYS A 69 5.56 10.07 -10.81
CA CYS A 69 6.54 9.59 -9.85
C CYS A 69 6.25 10.20 -8.48
N ILE A 70 6.03 9.36 -7.48
CA ILE A 70 5.71 9.80 -6.10
C ILE A 70 6.55 9.07 -5.06
N LYS A 71 6.82 9.71 -3.93
CA LYS A 71 7.45 9.09 -2.76
C LYS A 71 6.49 9.02 -1.59
N LEU A 72 6.53 7.94 -0.81
CA LEU A 72 5.97 7.92 0.53
C LEU A 72 6.90 8.71 1.46
N ILE A 73 6.31 9.55 2.31
CA ILE A 73 7.05 10.27 3.36
C ILE A 73 7.29 9.30 4.52
N GLU A 74 8.53 9.24 5.03
CA GLU A 74 8.95 8.29 6.08
C GLU A 74 8.51 6.85 5.76
N ARG A 75 8.90 6.34 4.58
CA ARG A 75 8.39 5.09 3.99
C ARG A 75 8.46 3.91 4.97
N ASP A 76 9.58 3.73 5.66
CA ASP A 76 9.77 2.57 6.54
C ASP A 76 8.81 2.61 7.73
N ASP A 77 8.61 3.79 8.33
CA ASP A 77 7.60 4.00 9.36
C ASP A 77 6.20 3.77 8.79
N PHE A 78 5.91 4.29 7.60
CA PHE A 78 4.62 4.07 6.94
C PHE A 78 4.33 2.58 6.74
N LEU A 79 5.29 1.82 6.22
CA LEU A 79 5.15 0.38 5.99
C LEU A 79 4.96 -0.39 7.31
N ALA A 80 5.78 -0.10 8.31
CA ALA A 80 5.67 -0.72 9.64
C ALA A 80 4.32 -0.43 10.29
N SER A 81 3.85 0.82 10.25
CA SER A 81 2.54 1.24 10.73
C SER A 81 1.40 0.54 9.99
N PHE A 82 1.48 0.47 8.66
CA PHE A 82 0.46 -0.20 7.83
C PHE A 82 0.35 -1.69 8.19
N ALA A 83 1.48 -2.40 8.24
CA ALA A 83 1.52 -3.81 8.60
C ALA A 83 0.99 -4.06 10.03
N ALA A 84 1.31 -3.17 10.98
CA ALA A 84 0.75 -3.23 12.32
C ALA A 84 -0.78 -3.10 12.31
N GLY A 85 -1.33 -2.16 11.52
CA GLY A 85 -2.78 -2.00 11.35
C GLY A 85 -3.46 -3.25 10.77
N VAL A 86 -2.84 -3.89 9.77
CA VAL A 86 -3.31 -5.16 9.21
C VAL A 86 -3.32 -6.27 10.28
N SER A 87 -2.22 -6.39 11.03
CA SER A 87 -2.08 -7.41 12.07
C SER A 87 -3.10 -7.23 13.20
N GLU A 88 -3.30 -6.01 13.68
CA GLU A 88 -4.29 -5.72 14.73
C GLU A 88 -5.72 -6.04 14.27
N ALA A 89 -6.08 -5.64 13.04
CA ALA A 89 -7.38 -5.97 12.47
C ALA A 89 -7.59 -7.49 12.34
N ARG A 90 -6.54 -8.23 11.98
CA ARG A 90 -6.57 -9.69 11.90
C ARG A 90 -6.77 -10.35 13.25
N ASN A 91 -6.18 -9.81 14.31
CA ASN A 91 -6.30 -10.32 15.67
C ASN A 91 -7.66 -9.99 16.32
N GLY A 92 -8.50 -9.18 15.67
CA GLY A 92 -9.79 -8.76 16.19
C GLY A 92 -9.72 -7.62 17.20
N SER A 93 -8.57 -6.95 17.30
CA SER A 93 -8.37 -5.74 18.11
C SER A 93 -9.13 -4.55 17.50
N ASP A 94 -9.33 -3.50 18.31
CA ASP A 94 -10.00 -2.26 17.85
C ASP A 94 -8.99 -1.19 17.39
N LEU A 95 -9.47 -0.19 16.63
CA LEU A 95 -8.67 0.83 15.97
C LEU A 95 -7.92 1.78 16.92
N HIS A 96 -8.25 1.81 18.22
CA HIS A 96 -7.63 2.70 19.22
C HIS A 96 -6.10 2.55 19.33
N TYR A 97 -5.53 1.42 18.90
CA TYR A 97 -4.08 1.24 18.84
C TYR A 97 -3.37 2.15 17.83
N ALA A 98 -4.11 2.80 16.93
CA ALA A 98 -3.56 3.79 16.01
C ALA A 98 -2.81 4.91 16.75
N ASP A 99 -3.28 5.31 17.94
CA ASP A 99 -2.72 6.44 18.70
C ASP A 99 -1.30 6.20 19.19
N TYR A 100 -0.87 4.93 19.27
CA TYR A 100 0.47 4.54 19.71
C TYR A 100 1.44 4.30 18.55
N ASN A 101 1.01 4.51 17.31
CA ASN A 101 1.80 4.21 16.14
C ASN A 101 2.53 5.44 15.58
N SER A 102 3.73 5.25 15.05
CA SER A 102 4.55 6.31 14.43
C SER A 102 3.81 7.01 13.28
N ASN A 103 2.97 6.27 12.55
CA ASN A 103 2.10 6.82 11.53
C ASN A 103 0.64 6.34 11.69
N GLN A 104 -0.18 7.15 12.37
CA GLN A 104 -1.60 6.85 12.62
C GLN A 104 -2.42 6.66 11.32
N TYR A 105 -2.06 7.40 10.27
CA TYR A 105 -2.73 7.33 8.97
C TYR A 105 -2.49 5.97 8.32
N ALA A 106 -1.23 5.54 8.24
CA ALA A 106 -0.83 4.26 7.68
C ALA A 106 -1.43 3.08 8.45
N PHE A 107 -1.39 3.12 9.79
CA PHE A 107 -2.04 2.12 10.64
C PHE A 107 -3.54 2.01 10.34
N THR A 108 -4.22 3.15 10.28
CA THR A 108 -5.65 3.20 9.99
C THR A 108 -5.97 2.66 8.59
N ALA A 109 -5.09 2.91 7.60
CA ALA A 109 -5.23 2.39 6.25
C ALA A 109 -5.11 0.86 6.21
N GLY A 110 -4.08 0.29 6.85
CA GLY A 110 -3.89 -1.16 6.94
C GLY A 110 -5.07 -1.86 7.62
N TYR A 111 -5.52 -1.30 8.76
CA TYR A 111 -6.67 -1.81 9.49
C TYR A 111 -7.95 -1.81 8.64
N GLN A 112 -8.25 -0.68 7.99
CA GLN A 112 -9.45 -0.55 7.15
C GLN A 112 -9.39 -1.45 5.92
N HIS A 113 -8.21 -1.60 5.30
CA HIS A 113 -8.03 -2.51 4.16
C HIS A 113 -8.34 -3.96 4.55
N TYR A 114 -7.76 -4.44 5.66
CA TYR A 114 -8.04 -5.78 6.17
C TYR A 114 -9.54 -6.00 6.42
N GLN A 115 -10.19 -5.08 7.15
CA GLN A 115 -11.62 -5.14 7.44
C GLN A 115 -12.48 -5.16 6.17
N ASN A 116 -12.17 -4.30 5.20
CA ASN A 116 -12.89 -4.23 3.93
C ASN A 116 -12.72 -5.50 3.11
N ARG A 117 -11.55 -6.13 3.19
CA ARG A 117 -11.25 -7.38 2.49
C ARG A 117 -11.94 -8.58 3.16
N ASN A 118 -11.94 -8.65 4.49
CA ASN A 118 -12.59 -9.72 5.25
C ASN A 118 -14.13 -9.71 5.12
N LYS A 119 -14.73 -8.54 4.86
CA LYS A 119 -16.18 -8.43 4.55
C LYS A 119 -16.56 -9.01 3.17
N LYS A 120 -15.61 -9.18 2.25
CA LYS A 120 -15.89 -9.70 0.90
C LYS A 120 -15.94 -11.24 0.95
N LYS A 121 -17.05 -11.83 0.51
CA LYS A 121 -17.26 -13.29 0.49
C LYS A 121 -16.20 -14.09 -0.28
N ARG A 122 -15.49 -13.45 -1.23
CA ARG A 122 -14.46 -14.06 -2.09
C ARG A 122 -13.40 -13.02 -2.47
N ALA A 123 -12.65 -12.51 -1.50
CA ALA A 123 -11.47 -11.71 -1.83
C ALA A 123 -10.39 -12.63 -2.44
N THR A 124 -9.83 -12.26 -3.60
CA THR A 124 -8.71 -12.98 -4.23
C THR A 124 -7.54 -13.04 -3.27
N ALA A 125 -7.08 -14.22 -2.88
CA ALA A 125 -5.93 -14.40 -2.00
C ALA A 125 -4.69 -13.66 -2.54
N TYR A 126 -3.83 -13.20 -1.63
CA TYR A 126 -2.53 -12.66 -2.02
C TYR A 126 -1.56 -13.84 -2.17
N SER A 127 -0.77 -13.86 -3.23
CA SER A 127 0.22 -14.88 -3.54
C SER A 127 1.31 -14.31 -4.45
N LEU A 128 2.52 -14.86 -4.35
CA LEU A 128 3.63 -14.55 -5.26
C LEU A 128 3.37 -15.16 -6.63
N ASP A 129 2.88 -16.41 -6.69
CA ASP A 129 2.55 -17.08 -7.94
C ASP A 129 1.48 -16.33 -8.76
N GLY A 130 0.58 -15.64 -8.07
CA GLY A 130 -0.45 -14.80 -8.68
C GLY A 130 0.00 -13.37 -8.98
N GLU A 131 1.21 -13.00 -8.59
CA GLU A 131 1.77 -11.64 -8.62
C GLU A 131 0.79 -10.59 -8.07
N ASN A 132 0.06 -11.00 -7.02
CA ASN A 132 -0.92 -10.21 -6.31
C ASN A 132 -0.52 -10.25 -4.86
N VAL A 133 0.18 -9.24 -4.40
CA VAL A 133 0.74 -9.16 -3.05
C VAL A 133 0.26 -7.88 -2.37
N CYS A 134 0.34 -7.80 -1.05
CA CYS A 134 0.10 -6.54 -0.34
C CYS A 134 0.93 -6.52 0.94
N HIS A 135 1.65 -5.42 1.17
CA HIS A 135 2.53 -5.27 2.32
C HIS A 135 1.79 -5.57 3.63
N GLY A 136 2.37 -6.41 4.49
CA GLY A 136 1.78 -6.78 5.78
C GLY A 136 0.68 -7.86 5.71
N PHE A 137 0.30 -8.33 4.52
CA PHE A 137 -0.62 -9.46 4.36
C PHE A 137 0.12 -10.79 4.21
N VAL A 138 -0.53 -11.85 4.71
CA VAL A 138 -0.05 -13.23 4.55
C VAL A 138 -0.33 -13.69 3.12
N LEU A 139 0.68 -14.27 2.51
CA LEU A 139 0.61 -14.92 1.21
C LEU A 139 0.06 -16.34 1.36
N GLU A 140 -0.86 -16.73 0.49
CA GLU A 140 -1.51 -18.05 0.54
C GLU A 140 -0.58 -19.20 0.15
N ASP A 141 0.35 -18.95 -0.77
CA ASP A 141 1.29 -19.94 -1.30
C ASP A 141 2.44 -20.25 -0.33
N THR A 142 2.94 -19.24 0.41
CA THR A 142 4.07 -19.40 1.34
C THR A 142 3.67 -19.40 2.81
N GLY A 143 2.52 -18.83 3.17
CA GLY A 143 2.14 -18.57 4.56
C GLY A 143 2.94 -17.44 5.23
N GLU A 144 3.86 -16.80 4.52
CA GLU A 144 4.67 -15.69 5.03
C GLU A 144 3.99 -14.35 4.81
N VAL A 145 4.40 -13.33 5.58
CA VAL A 145 3.93 -11.96 5.39
C VAL A 145 4.76 -11.29 4.30
N TRP A 146 4.10 -10.79 3.26
CA TRP A 146 4.76 -10.02 2.21
C TRP A 146 5.32 -8.69 2.75
N LYS A 147 6.55 -8.39 2.33
CA LYS A 147 7.25 -7.13 2.64
C LYS A 147 7.76 -6.53 1.33
N GLN A 148 7.59 -5.22 1.21
CA GLN A 148 8.06 -4.40 0.09
C GLN A 148 9.38 -3.74 0.48
#